data_AF-A0A7Z0DWM6-F1
#
_entry.id   AF-A0A7Z0DWM6-F1
#
_cell.length_a   1.000
_cell.length_b   1.000
_cell.length_c   1.000
_cell.angle_alpha   90.00
_cell.angle_beta   90.00
_cell.angle_gamma   90.00
#
_symmetry.space_group_name_H-M   'P 1'
#
loop_
_entity.id
_entity.type
_entity.pdbx_description
1 polymer ?
#
loop_
_entity_poly.entity_id
_entity_poly.type
_entity_poly.pdbx_seq_one_letter_code
_entity_poly.pdbx_strand_id
1 'polypeptide(L)'
;MSKDKAEAEVKIDSLDPDPVEAPLFANKNFKIVGHGFSNKDLEVFISTDKKGSNKISEIKMSIDGHTTTTDDFLMVIAKPELGAPMKTVLWVAVELNGKFQDAKEGFKVV
;
A
#
# COMPACT_ATOMS: atom_id res chain seq x y z
N MET A 1 -20.74 -18.74 19.48
CA MET A 1 -21.10 -17.82 18.39
C MET A 1 -21.16 -16.45 19.04
N SER A 2 -20.35 -15.45 18.73
CA SER A 2 -19.87 -14.98 17.42
C SER A 2 -18.39 -14.58 17.54
N LYS A 3 -17.59 -14.85 16.49
CA LYS A 3 -16.27 -14.24 16.37
C LYS A 3 -16.52 -12.80 15.94
N ASP A 4 -16.36 -11.85 16.84
CA ASP A 4 -16.23 -10.43 16.49
C ASP A 4 -14.97 -10.28 15.65
N LYS A 5 -15.12 -10.50 14.35
CA LYS A 5 -14.12 -10.15 13.36
C LYS A 5 -14.18 -8.63 13.34
N ALA A 6 -13.33 -7.98 14.13
CA ALA A 6 -13.18 -6.53 14.11
C ALA A 6 -13.16 -6.08 12.64
N GLU A 7 -14.12 -5.25 12.26
CA GLU A 7 -14.18 -4.71 10.91
C GLU A 7 -12.90 -3.94 10.67
N ALA A 8 -12.28 -4.13 9.51
CA ALA A 8 -11.06 -3.40 9.16
C ALA A 8 -11.39 -1.90 9.18
N GLU A 9 -10.60 -1.12 9.92
CA GLU A 9 -10.80 0.33 10.05
C GLU A 9 -10.34 1.09 8.81
N VAL A 10 -9.51 0.44 8.00
CA VAL A 10 -8.93 0.97 6.77
C VAL A 10 -9.25 0.02 5.64
N LYS A 11 -9.65 0.56 4.49
CA LYS A 11 -9.95 -0.24 3.30
C LYS A 11 -9.40 0.43 2.06
N ILE A 12 -8.91 -0.38 1.12
CA ILE A 12 -8.41 0.07 -0.18
C ILE A 12 -9.42 -0.32 -1.25
N ASP A 13 -10.05 0.66 -1.87
CA ASP A 13 -10.98 0.44 -2.97
C ASP A 13 -10.24 0.34 -4.31
N SER A 14 -9.27 1.22 -4.56
CA SER A 14 -8.48 1.23 -5.81
C SER A 14 -7.12 1.93 -5.66
N LEU A 15 -6.28 1.78 -6.69
CA LEU A 15 -5.03 2.52 -6.85
C LEU A 15 -5.20 3.55 -7.98
N ASP A 16 -4.49 4.67 -7.92
CA ASP A 16 -4.46 5.65 -9.01
C ASP A 16 -3.01 6.11 -9.27
N PRO A 17 -2.40 5.75 -10.41
CA PRO A 17 -3.00 4.98 -11.52
C PRO A 17 -3.19 3.49 -11.19
N ASP A 18 -4.06 2.79 -11.94
CA ASP A 18 -4.23 1.33 -11.89
C ASP A 18 -3.97 0.72 -13.29
N PRO A 19 -2.86 0.00 -13.51
CA PRO A 19 -1.84 -0.37 -12.54
C PRO A 19 -0.85 0.76 -12.20
N VAL A 20 -0.25 0.67 -11.02
CA VAL A 20 0.90 1.48 -10.61
C VAL A 20 2.17 0.86 -11.19
N GLU A 21 2.74 1.52 -12.19
CA GLU A 21 4.05 1.16 -12.74
C GLU A 21 5.14 2.04 -12.12
N ALA A 22 6.04 1.41 -11.37
CA ALA A 22 7.13 2.04 -10.64
C ALA A 22 8.49 1.66 -11.26
N PRO A 23 9.24 2.62 -11.80
CA PRO A 23 10.56 2.35 -12.37
C PRO A 23 11.58 1.95 -11.30
N LEU A 24 12.46 1.00 -11.65
CA LEU A 24 13.58 0.62 -10.79
C LEU A 24 14.47 1.84 -10.46
N PHE A 25 14.88 1.96 -9.18
CA PHE A 25 15.73 3.03 -8.64
C PHE A 25 15.15 4.46 -8.65
N ALA A 26 13.92 4.64 -9.12
CA ALA A 26 13.26 5.95 -9.18
C ALA A 26 12.00 5.98 -8.30
N ASN A 27 11.69 7.18 -7.80
CA ASN A 27 10.49 7.39 -7.01
C ASN A 27 9.26 7.38 -7.93
N LYS A 28 8.21 6.68 -7.49
CA LYS A 28 6.89 6.69 -8.09
C LYS A 28 5.87 7.18 -7.06
N ASN A 29 5.28 8.33 -7.34
CA ASN A 29 4.14 8.83 -6.58
C ASN A 29 2.85 8.22 -7.15
N PHE A 30 1.94 7.82 -6.27
CA PHE A 30 0.60 7.36 -6.63
C PHE A 30 -0.37 7.53 -5.46
N LYS A 31 -1.66 7.35 -5.73
CA LYS A 31 -2.72 7.41 -4.73
C LYS A 31 -3.24 6.02 -4.40
N ILE A 32 -3.54 5.83 -3.12
CA ILE A 32 -4.40 4.76 -2.63
C ILE A 32 -5.75 5.41 -2.36
N VAL A 33 -6.81 4.94 -3.02
CA VAL A 33 -8.18 5.44 -2.87
C VAL A 33 -8.97 4.46 -2.03
N GLY A 34 -9.71 4.94 -1.05
CA GLY A 34 -10.34 4.10 -0.03
C GLY A 34 -10.89 4.92 1.13
N HIS A 35 -10.85 4.38 2.34
CA HIS A 35 -11.28 5.09 3.55
C HIS A 35 -10.49 4.69 4.78
N GLY A 36 -10.55 5.52 5.84
CA GLY A 36 -9.87 5.27 7.12
C GLY A 36 -8.40 5.72 7.14
N PHE A 37 -7.98 6.56 6.20
CA PHE A 37 -6.59 7.02 6.12
C PHE A 37 -6.24 8.16 7.07
N SER A 38 -7.22 8.73 7.78
CA SER A 38 -6.99 9.83 8.73
C SER A 38 -6.32 9.39 10.05
N ASN A 39 -6.07 8.09 10.21
CA ASN A 39 -5.55 7.51 11.44
C ASN A 39 -4.05 7.78 11.64
N LYS A 40 -3.66 8.05 12.89
CA LYS A 40 -2.25 8.09 13.30
C LYS A 40 -1.77 6.64 13.39
N ASP A 41 -0.57 6.35 12.92
CA ASP A 41 0.05 5.00 12.88
C ASP A 41 -0.40 4.08 11.72
N LEU A 42 -0.57 4.68 10.54
CA LEU A 42 -0.68 3.98 9.26
C LEU A 42 0.69 3.68 8.66
N GLU A 43 0.89 2.45 8.21
CA GLU A 43 2.02 2.04 7.40
C GLU A 43 1.54 1.45 6.07
N VAL A 44 2.26 1.73 4.99
CA VAL A 44 2.00 1.18 3.67
C VAL A 44 3.21 0.37 3.23
N PHE A 45 2.98 -0.78 2.61
CA PHE A 45 4.05 -1.65 2.11
C PHE A 45 3.60 -2.43 0.88
N ILE A 46 4.57 -3.06 0.21
CA ILE A 46 4.31 -3.97 -0.90
C ILE A 46 4.42 -5.42 -0.44
N SER A 47 3.49 -6.26 -0.89
CA SER A 47 3.41 -7.69 -0.59
C SER A 47 3.29 -8.51 -1.88
N THR A 48 3.73 -9.76 -1.84
CA THR A 48 3.47 -10.73 -2.92
C THR A 48 2.07 -11.36 -2.83
N ASP A 49 1.36 -11.16 -1.73
CA ASP A 49 0.05 -11.76 -1.48
C ASP A 49 -0.97 -10.76 -0.92
N LYS A 50 -2.25 -11.11 -1.09
CA LYS A 50 -3.42 -10.33 -0.63
C LYS A 50 -3.62 -10.25 0.88
N LYS A 51 -2.84 -10.99 1.67
CA LYS A 51 -2.94 -11.03 3.12
C LYS A 51 -1.88 -10.16 3.80
N GLY A 52 -0.98 -9.55 3.01
CA GLY A 52 0.16 -8.80 3.51
C GLY A 52 1.21 -9.67 4.22
N SER A 53 1.15 -11.00 4.10
CA SER A 53 2.01 -11.89 4.89
C SER A 53 3.45 -11.96 4.39
N ASN A 54 3.68 -11.62 3.13
CA ASN A 54 5.00 -11.68 2.51
C ASN A 54 5.41 -10.30 1.95
N LYS A 55 5.85 -9.43 2.87
CA LYS A 55 6.34 -8.07 2.63
C LYS A 55 7.66 -8.07 1.85
N ILE A 56 7.76 -7.19 0.85
CA ILE A 56 8.95 -7.00 0.02
C ILE A 56 9.76 -5.82 0.57
N SER A 57 10.96 -6.10 1.09
CA SER A 57 11.86 -5.08 1.66
C SER A 57 12.54 -4.22 0.59
N GLU A 58 12.67 -4.75 -0.63
CA GLU A 58 13.35 -4.11 -1.76
C GLU A 58 12.50 -3.03 -2.42
N ILE A 59 11.28 -2.75 -1.92
CA ILE A 59 10.45 -1.63 -2.37
C ILE A 59 10.14 -0.76 -1.16
N LYS A 60 10.84 0.38 -1.06
CA LYS A 60 10.60 1.35 0.00
C LYS A 60 9.31 2.09 -0.25
N MET A 61 8.46 2.14 0.75
CA MET A 61 7.18 2.85 0.74
C MET A 61 7.22 3.95 1.79
N SER A 62 6.71 5.12 1.44
CA SER A 62 6.51 6.22 2.38
C SER A 62 5.23 6.95 2.07
N ILE A 63 4.50 7.34 3.10
CA ILE A 63 3.35 8.24 2.99
C ILE A 63 3.89 9.66 2.71
N ASP A 64 3.31 10.35 1.73
CA ASP A 64 3.69 11.72 1.41
C ASP A 64 3.15 12.68 2.47
N GLY A 65 3.98 12.98 3.48
CA GLY A 65 3.65 13.85 4.61
C GLY A 65 3.45 15.33 4.26
N HIS A 66 3.67 15.74 3.00
CA HIS A 66 3.35 17.09 2.53
C HIS A 66 1.90 17.23 2.04
N THR A 67 1.18 16.12 1.95
CA THR A 67 -0.20 16.10 1.47
C THR A 67 -1.16 16.06 2.66
N THR A 68 -2.27 16.79 2.56
CA THR A 68 -3.37 16.63 3.52
C THR A 68 -3.92 15.24 3.32
N THR A 69 -3.55 14.28 4.19
CA THR A 69 -4.21 12.98 4.21
C THR A 69 -5.69 13.22 4.41
N THR A 70 -6.46 12.91 3.37
CA THR A 70 -7.92 12.94 3.46
C THR A 70 -8.37 11.55 3.88
N ASP A 71 -9.58 11.44 4.41
CA ASP A 71 -10.09 10.13 4.73
C ASP A 71 -10.22 9.25 3.48
N ASP A 72 -10.47 9.86 2.31
CA ASP A 72 -10.81 9.18 1.06
C ASP A 72 -9.61 8.73 0.21
N PHE A 73 -8.43 9.32 0.43
CA PHE A 73 -7.21 8.91 -0.26
C PHE A 73 -5.93 9.21 0.51
N LEU A 74 -4.92 8.38 0.25
CA LEU A 74 -3.56 8.48 0.77
C LEU A 74 -2.56 8.61 -0.37
N MET A 75 -1.76 9.67 -0.36
CA MET A 75 -0.65 9.85 -1.30
C MET A 75 0.58 9.10 -0.79
N VAL A 76 1.17 8.29 -1.65
CA VAL A 76 2.31 7.44 -1.31
C VAL A 76 3.40 7.53 -2.36
N ILE A 77 4.63 7.29 -1.90
CA ILE A 77 5.83 7.24 -2.74
C ILE A 77 6.40 5.83 -2.61
N ALA A 78 6.54 5.15 -3.75
CA ALA A 78 7.27 3.90 -3.85
C ALA A 78 8.65 4.13 -4.48
N LYS A 79 9.66 3.44 -3.97
CA LYS A 79 10.99 3.39 -4.58
C LYS A 79 11.49 1.94 -4.61
N PRO A 80 11.33 1.24 -5.74
CA PRO A 80 11.96 -0.06 -5.94
C PRO A 80 13.49 0.05 -5.96
N GLU A 81 14.16 -0.86 -5.28
CA GLU A 81 15.62 -0.98 -5.18
C GLU A 81 16.11 -2.27 -5.86
N LEU A 82 17.44 -2.46 -5.88
CA LEU A 82 18.06 -3.63 -6.50
C LEU A 82 17.53 -4.92 -5.83
N GLY A 83 17.04 -5.85 -6.65
CA GLY A 83 16.45 -7.12 -6.17
C GLY A 83 14.93 -7.11 -6.06
N ALA A 84 14.26 -5.96 -6.27
CA ALA A 84 12.81 -5.90 -6.31
C ALA A 84 12.22 -6.82 -7.39
N PRO A 85 11.13 -7.56 -7.11
CA PRO A 85 10.50 -8.45 -8.09
C PRO A 85 9.99 -7.67 -9.32
N MET A 86 10.61 -7.91 -10.47
CA MET A 86 10.20 -7.29 -11.74
C MET A 86 9.16 -8.14 -12.48
N LYS A 87 8.35 -7.49 -13.32
CA LYS A 87 7.37 -8.13 -14.22
C LYS A 87 6.32 -9.03 -13.53
N THR A 88 6.15 -8.86 -12.22
CA THR A 88 5.14 -9.56 -11.41
C THR A 88 4.16 -8.54 -10.86
N VAL A 89 2.88 -8.90 -10.77
CA VAL A 89 1.87 -8.06 -10.12
C VAL A 89 1.98 -8.24 -8.61
N LEU A 90 2.10 -7.14 -7.89
CA LEU A 90 2.26 -7.07 -6.45
C LEU A 90 1.06 -6.36 -5.82
N TRP A 91 0.94 -6.53 -4.50
CA TRP A 91 -0.13 -5.99 -3.67
C TRP A 91 0.38 -4.79 -2.89
N VAL A 92 -0.35 -3.67 -2.96
CA VAL A 92 -0.19 -2.55 -2.03
C VAL A 92 -1.01 -2.88 -0.80
N ALA A 93 -0.38 -2.95 0.36
CA ALA A 93 -1.00 -3.30 1.63
C ALA A 93 -0.88 -2.16 2.63
N VAL A 94 -1.83 -2.10 3.57
CA VAL A 94 -1.86 -1.12 4.65
C VAL A 94 -2.01 -1.80 6.00
N GLU A 95 -1.24 -1.30 6.96
CA GLU A 95 -1.29 -1.65 8.37
C GLU A 95 -1.74 -0.43 9.18
N LEU A 96 -2.54 -0.69 10.22
CA LEU A 96 -2.91 0.29 11.23
C LEU A 96 -2.52 -0.25 12.60
N ASN A 97 -1.74 0.51 13.37
CA ASN A 97 -1.24 0.08 14.68
C ASN A 97 -0.51 -1.28 14.61
N GLY A 98 0.25 -1.52 13.53
CA GLY A 98 0.97 -2.78 13.26
C GLY A 98 0.06 -3.98 12.97
N LYS A 99 -1.23 -3.76 12.68
CA LYS A 99 -2.19 -4.79 12.28
C LYS A 99 -2.59 -4.62 10.84
N PHE A 100 -2.44 -5.68 10.05
CA PHE A 100 -2.90 -5.72 8.66
C PHE A 100 -4.39 -5.37 8.57
N GLN A 101 -4.72 -4.45 7.67
CA GLN A 101 -6.10 -4.02 7.43
C GLN A 101 -6.59 -4.53 6.08
N ASP A 102 -5.90 -4.15 5.00
CA ASP A 102 -6.33 -4.47 3.63
C ASP A 102 -5.17 -4.47 2.64
N ALA A 103 -5.39 -5.07 1.47
CA ALA A 103 -4.45 -5.06 0.36
C ALA A 103 -5.15 -5.03 -1.00
N LYS A 104 -4.56 -4.28 -1.94
CA LYS A 104 -5.04 -4.17 -3.32
C LYS A 104 -3.95 -4.55 -4.31
N GLU A 105 -4.27 -5.48 -5.19
CA GLU A 105 -3.43 -5.84 -6.33
C GLU A 105 -3.34 -4.67 -7.31
N GLY A 106 -2.17 -4.47 -7.93
CA GLY A 106 -2.02 -3.49 -9.01
C GLY A 106 -0.67 -2.78 -9.09
N PHE A 107 0.34 -3.20 -8.30
CA PHE A 107 1.67 -2.60 -8.34
C PHE A 107 2.63 -3.43 -9.19
N LYS A 108 3.45 -2.79 -10.03
CA LYS A 108 4.47 -3.45 -10.86
C LYS A 108 5.77 -2.65 -10.89
N VAL A 109 6.90 -3.35 -10.78
CA VAL A 109 8.22 -2.78 -11.05
C VAL A 109 8.55 -2.90 -12.54
N VAL A 110 8.94 -1.78 -13.16
CA VAL A 110 9.29 -1.66 -14.59
C VAL A 110 10.74 -1.22 -14.82
#